data_AF-T0YD87-F1
#
_entry.id   AF-T0YD87-F1
#
_cell.length_a   1.000
_cell.length_b   1.000
_cell.length_c   1.000
_cell.angle_alpha   90.00
_cell.angle_beta   90.00
_cell.angle_gamma   90.00
#
_symmetry.space_group_name_H-M   'P 1'
#
loop_
_entity.id
_entity.type
_entity.pdbx_description
1 polymer ?
#
loop_
_entity_poly.entity_id
_entity_poly.type
_entity_poly.pdbx_seq_one_letter_code
_entity_poly.pdbx_strand_id
1 'polypeptide(L)' 'MRLRTIRPEFVEFVPEVLAPGVLYISIPFATATHSCACGCAEKVVTPIRPTDWSVIWDGETVSLDPSIGNWSFPCQS' A
#
# COMPACT_ATOMS: atom_id res chain seq x y z
N MET A 1 -12.63 10.48 -2.96
CA MET A 1 -13.44 9.26 -2.76
C MET A 1 -12.56 8.29 -1.98
N ARG A 2 -13.00 7.83 -0.80
CA ARG A 2 -12.21 6.93 0.05
C ARG A 2 -12.48 5.48 -0.34
N LEU A 3 -11.45 4.76 -0.76
CA LEU A 3 -11.52 3.34 -1.06
C LEU A 3 -11.60 2.55 0.25
N ARG A 4 -12.53 1.60 0.31
CA ARG A 4 -12.74 0.72 1.47
C ARG A 4 -12.04 -0.62 1.33
N THR A 5 -11.65 -0.98 0.12
CA THR A 5 -11.07 -2.28 -0.19
C THR A 5 -9.91 -2.07 -1.16
N ILE A 6 -8.83 -2.78 -0.91
CA ILE A 6 -7.62 -2.80 -1.73
C ILE A 6 -7.33 -4.27 -2.04
N ARG A 7 -6.91 -4.55 -3.27
CA ARG A 7 -6.50 -5.90 -3.69
C ARG A 7 -4.98 -6.01 -3.69
N PRO A 8 -4.40 -7.11 -3.20
CA PRO A 8 -2.97 -7.35 -3.33
C PRO A 8 -2.61 -7.70 -4.77
N GLU A 9 -1.49 -7.18 -5.25
CA GLU A 9 -0.86 -7.60 -6.50
C GLU A 9 0.63 -7.82 -6.25
N PHE A 10 1.08 -9.06 -6.42
CA PHE A 10 2.48 -9.41 -6.21
C PHE A 10 3.25 -9.16 -7.51
N VAL A 11 4.25 -8.29 -7.44
CA VAL A 11 5.04 -7.86 -8.59
C VAL A 11 6.52 -7.94 -8.26
N GLU A 12 7.34 -8.20 -9.27
CA GLU A 12 8.79 -8.10 -9.10
C GLU A 12 9.19 -6.62 -8.97
N PHE A 13 8.72 -5.79 -9.91
CA PHE A 13 8.95 -4.35 -9.95
C PHE A 13 7.63 -3.59 -9.83
N VAL A 14 7.62 -2.55 -9.00
CA VAL A 14 6.46 -1.67 -8.86
C VAL A 14 6.28 -0.86 -10.16
N PRO A 15 5.08 -0.82 -10.75
CA PRO A 15 4.84 -0.07 -11.98
C PRO A 15 4.99 1.44 -11.75
N GLU A 16 5.30 2.18 -12.82
CA GLU A 16 5.35 3.65 -12.76
C GLU A 16 3.99 4.27 -12.45
N VAL A 17 2.93 3.70 -13.01
CA VAL A 17 1.55 4.15 -12.81
C VAL A 17 0.84 3.19 -11.86
N LEU A 18 0.41 3.72 -10.71
CA LEU A 18 -0.29 2.94 -9.68
C LEU A 18 -1.80 3.01 -9.91
N ALA A 19 -2.44 1.85 -10.06
CA ALA A 19 -3.89 1.78 -10.12
C ALA A 19 -4.50 2.07 -8.74
N PRO A 20 -5.58 2.88 -8.66
CA PRO A 20 -6.32 3.06 -7.42
C PRO A 20 -6.90 1.73 -6.91
N GLY A 21 -6.74 1.45 -5.62
CA GLY A 21 -7.30 0.24 -5.01
C GLY A 21 -6.48 -1.03 -5.21
N VAL A 22 -5.22 -0.89 -5.65
CA VAL A 22 -4.26 -1.99 -5.74
C VAL A 22 -3.09 -1.73 -4.79
N LEU A 23 -2.72 -2.76 -4.00
CA LEU A 23 -1.51 -2.79 -3.19
C LEU A 23 -0.48 -3.64 -3.90
N TYR A 24 0.49 -3.00 -4.53
CA TYR A 24 1.61 -3.67 -5.18
C TYR A 24 2.61 -4.11 -4.12
N ILE A 25 2.92 -5.40 -4.07
CA ILE A 25 3.83 -5.99 -3.09
C ILE A 25 5.00 -6.60 -3.84
N SER A 26 6.20 -6.06 -3.60
CA SER A 26 7.44 -6.63 -4.10
C SER A 26 8.17 -7.35 -2.97
N ILE A 27 8.18 -8.68 -3.07
CA ILE A 27 8.92 -9.56 -2.16
C ILE A 27 10.44 -9.37 -2.34
N PRO A 28 11.01 -9.32 -3.56
CA PRO A 28 12.45 -9.13 -3.74
C PRO A 28 12.98 -7.84 -3.11
N PHE A 29 12.18 -6.76 -3.14
CA PHE A 29 12.55 -5.46 -2.58
C PHE A 29 11.94 -5.20 -1.19
N ALA A 30 11.28 -6.20 -0.60
CA ALA A 30 10.59 -6.11 0.70
C ALA A 30 9.81 -4.79 0.85
N THR A 31 8.98 -4.45 -0.13
CA THR A 31 8.28 -3.16 -0.19
C THR A 31 6.87 -3.34 -0.71
N ALA A 32 5.91 -2.67 -0.08
CA ALA A 32 4.56 -2.51 -0.61
C ALA A 32 4.33 -1.06 -1.05
N THR A 33 3.53 -0.84 -2.08
CA THR A 33 3.26 0.47 -2.66
C THR A 33 1.84 0.54 -3.18
N HIS A 34 1.16 1.67 -2.95
CA HIS A 34 -0.19 1.91 -3.48
C HIS A 34 -0.43 3.40 -3.71
N SER A 35 -1.47 3.72 -4.48
CA SER A 35 -2.02 5.08 -4.55
C SER A 35 -2.94 5.32 -3.34
N CYS A 36 -2.82 6.46 -2.66
CA CYS A 36 -3.53 6.76 -1.42
C CYS A 36 -5.01 6.43 -1.52
N ALA A 37 -5.47 5.51 -0.67
CA ALA A 37 -6.86 5.08 -0.63
C ALA A 37 -7.85 6.21 -0.31
N CYS A 38 -7.36 7.32 0.24
CA CYS A 38 -8.13 8.54 0.46
C CYS A 38 -8.62 9.20 -0.85
N GLY A 39 -7.98 8.90 -1.98
CA GLY A 39 -8.28 9.48 -3.29
C GLY A 39 -7.51 10.75 -3.61
N CYS A 40 -6.48 11.13 -2.83
CA CYS A 40 -5.58 12.24 -3.18
C CYS A 40 -4.53 11.86 -4.26
N ALA A 41 -4.58 10.62 -4.76
CA ALA A 41 -3.70 10.07 -5.80
C ALA A 41 -2.21 9.98 -5.44
N GLU A 42 -1.80 10.40 -4.25
CA GLU A 42 -0.41 10.33 -3.79
C GLU A 42 0.12 8.90 -3.71
N LYS A 43 1.38 8.71 -4.08
CA LYS A 43 2.08 7.43 -3.98
C LYS A 43 2.52 7.20 -2.54
N VAL A 44 2.05 6.12 -1.94
CA VAL A 44 2.49 5.66 -0.63
C VAL A 44 3.41 4.47 -0.79
N VAL A 45 4.61 4.56 -0.22
CA VAL A 45 5.59 3.47 -0.18
C VAL A 45 5.73 3.00 1.26
N THR A 46 5.55 1.71 1.50
CA THR A 46 5.63 1.07 2.82
C THR A 46 6.67 -0.05 2.78
N PRO A 47 7.89 0.19 3.27
CA PRO A 47 8.89 -0.86 3.47
C PRO A 47 8.37 -1.96 4.40
N ILE A 48 8.55 -3.21 4.00
CA ILE A 48 8.13 -4.39 4.76
C ILE A 48 9.29 -4.82 5.65
N ARG A 49 9.26 -4.40 6.91
CA ARG A 49 10.32 -4.66 7.90
C ARG A 49 9.71 -4.84 9.28
N PRO A 50 10.34 -5.62 10.17
CA PRO A 50 9.82 -5.85 11.52
C PRO A 50 9.59 -4.57 12.35
N THR A 51 10.31 -3.49 12.04
CA THR A 51 10.21 -2.19 12.74
C THR A 51 9.28 -1.19 12.06
N ASP A 52 8.89 -1.45 10.81
CA ASP A 52 8.14 -0.51 9.99
C ASP A 52 6.73 -1.07 9.74
N TRP A 53 6.50 -1.72 8.58
CA TRP A 53 5.23 -2.34 8.24
C TRP A 53 5.36 -3.85 8.04
N SER A 54 4.31 -4.57 8.38
CA SER A 54 4.07 -5.97 8.07
C SER A 54 2.90 -6.10 7.10
N VAL A 55 3.03 -7.00 6.13
CA VAL A 55 1.93 -7.38 5.23
C VAL A 55 1.28 -8.64 5.76
N ILE A 56 -0.02 -8.58 5.99
CA ILE A 56 -0.85 -9.72 6.38
C ILE A 56 -1.71 -10.08 5.17
N TRP A 57 -1.55 -11.29 4.65
CA TRP A 57 -2.30 -11.81 3.50
C TRP A 57 -2.82 -13.21 3.81
N ASP A 58 -4.12 -13.42 3.62
CA ASP A 58 -4.83 -14.68 3.93
C ASP A 58 -5.19 -15.51 2.67
N GLY A 59 -4.75 -15.06 1.50
CA GLY A 59 -5.10 -15.65 0.20
C GLY A 59 -6.19 -14.89 -0.56
N GLU A 60 -6.99 -14.06 0.11
CA GLU A 60 -8.07 -13.27 -0.48
C GLU A 60 -7.91 -11.77 -0.21
N THR A 61 -7.60 -11.41 1.02
CA THR A 61 -7.50 -10.04 1.52
C THR A 61 -6.10 -9.69 1.98
N VAL A 62 -5.77 -8.40 1.94
CA VAL A 62 -4.48 -7.89 2.40
C VAL A 62 -4.66 -6.74 3.37
N SER A 63 -3.82 -6.72 4.40
CA SER A 63 -3.74 -5.65 5.38
C SER A 63 -2.28 -5.28 5.66
N LEU A 64 -2.08 -4.03 6.08
CA LEU A 64 -0.78 -3.52 6.55
C LEU A 64 -0.90 -3.18 8.03
N ASP A 65 0.08 -3.62 8.82
CA ASP A 65 0.20 -3.28 10.24
C ASP A 65 1.59 -2.72 10.54
N PRO A 66 1.70 -1.53 11.17
CA PRO A 66 0.62 -0.68 11.64
C PRO A 66 -0.14 0.01 10.49
N SER A 67 -1.33 0.55 10.79
CA SER A 67 -2.10 1.31 9.82
C SER A 67 -1.32 2.51 9.28
N ILE A 68 -1.51 2.83 8.00
CA ILE A 68 -0.88 4.00 7.37
C ILE A 68 -1.61 5.27 7.84
N GLY A 69 -0.94 6.05 8.69
CA GLY A 69 -1.26 7.45 8.94
C GLY A 69 -0.37 8.33 8.08
N ASN A 70 -0.95 9.33 7.41
CA ASN A 70 -0.20 10.22 6.53
C ASN A 70 -0.59 11.68 6.74
N TRP A 71 0.00 12.28 7.77
CA TRP A 71 -0.12 13.69 8.13
C TRP A 71 0.57 14.63 7.13
N SER A 72 1.53 14.10 6.36
CA SER A 72 2.24 14.85 5.32
C SER A 72 1.43 15.00 4.03
N PHE A 73 0.34 14.25 3.87
CA PHE A 73 -0.47 14.27 2.67
C PHE A 73 -1.64 15.26 2.79
N PRO A 74 -2.18 15.75 1.66
CA PRO A 74 -3.36 16.63 1.67
C PRO A 74 -4.57 16.01 2.38
N CYS A 75 -4.64 14.68 2.43
CA CYS A 75 -5.72 13.96 3.09
C CYS A 75 -5.62 13.93 4.61
N GLN A 76 -4.43 14.18 5.18
CA GLN A 76 -4.14 14.15 6.62
C GLN A 76 -4.80 12.96 7.34
N SER A 77 -4.71 11.79 6.71
CA SER A 77 -5.42 10.57 7.14
C SER A 77 -4.72 9.83 8.26
#